data_AF-C1EB17-F1
#
_entry.id   AF-C1EB17-F1
#
_cell.length_a   1.000
_cell.length_b   1.000
_cell.length_c   1.000
_cell.angle_alpha   90.00
_cell.angle_beta   90.00
_cell.angle_gamma   90.00
#
_symmetry.space_group_name_H-M   'P 1'
#
loop_
_entity.id
_entity.type
_entity.pdbx_description
1 polymer ?
#
loop_
_entity_poly.entity_id
_entity_poly.type
_entity_poly.pdbx_seq_one_letter_code
_entity_poly.pdbx_strand_id
1 'polypeptide(L)'
;MSGKRKASALDAALAKFQKVQQQAAQIQIDVANSREKSSAGAKAERLKAMAEAEAAERRERERAAQSNAPREPPRNVPNSILMKQKRVLDLLNTTRANFTVAELHNELGFSCSDPELWDMLTHNPKIQQGVHERRTRMEPTISYKPKHVFEGKREMLELVTKMPDGVLMDDVTDAYTGAVDDCEALIAEGLVLMLTNAETRERVLYPVDERYECEVDDDMAALFHAVPIPEHDNEFDAALRKAGHEPAPRRAARPTGHDSDEEGGGRKRAKAKKKRKVNFERMKVTNAHLPELFKGLENITALDQHGASSHKAK
;
A
#
# COMPACT_ATOMS: atom_id res chain seq x y z
N MET A 1 43.82 -72.78 78.18
CA MET A 1 42.45 -72.80 78.73
C MET A 1 41.80 -71.44 78.51
N SER A 2 40.72 -71.43 77.72
CA SER A 2 39.56 -70.53 77.69
C SER A 2 39.67 -69.08 78.22
N GLY A 3 39.20 -68.14 77.39
CA GLY A 3 38.48 -66.96 77.90
C GLY A 3 39.05 -65.60 77.51
N LYS A 4 38.85 -65.16 76.25
CA LYS A 4 38.71 -63.73 75.89
C LYS A 4 38.19 -63.46 74.46
N ARG A 5 37.68 -64.46 73.74
CA ARG A 5 36.98 -64.31 72.43
C ARG A 5 35.57 -63.69 72.52
N LYS A 6 35.20 -62.99 73.60
CA LYS A 6 33.82 -62.52 73.84
C LYS A 6 33.64 -61.00 73.82
N ALA A 7 34.70 -60.19 73.95
CA ALA A 7 34.59 -58.73 73.95
C ALA A 7 34.33 -58.16 72.53
N SER A 8 35.09 -58.62 71.53
CA SER A 8 34.98 -58.07 70.16
C SER A 8 33.64 -58.37 69.47
N ALA A 9 32.99 -59.48 69.81
CA ALA A 9 31.69 -59.86 69.23
C ALA A 9 30.54 -58.99 69.79
N LEU A 10 30.63 -58.59 71.06
CA LEU A 10 29.63 -57.74 71.72
C LEU A 10 29.75 -56.30 71.24
N ASP A 11 30.98 -55.79 71.13
CA ASP A 11 31.25 -54.46 70.57
C ASP A 11 30.83 -54.35 69.10
N ALA A 12 31.08 -55.41 68.30
CA ALA A 12 30.62 -55.47 66.91
C ALA A 12 29.09 -55.55 66.80
N ALA A 13 28.40 -56.21 67.74
CA ALA A 13 26.95 -56.25 67.78
C ALA A 13 26.34 -54.89 68.17
N LEU A 14 26.94 -54.19 69.15
CA LEU A 14 26.53 -52.84 69.55
C LEU A 14 26.74 -51.82 68.42
N ALA A 15 27.88 -51.87 67.73
CA ALA A 15 28.12 -50.99 66.58
C ALA A 15 27.12 -51.22 65.44
N LYS A 16 26.75 -52.48 65.17
CA LYS A 16 25.70 -52.81 64.18
C LYS A 16 24.33 -52.30 64.63
N PHE A 17 23.99 -52.44 65.90
CA PHE A 17 22.71 -51.95 66.43
C PHE A 17 22.61 -50.42 66.39
N GLN A 18 23.68 -49.71 66.76
CA GLN A 18 23.73 -48.25 66.65
C GLN A 18 23.61 -47.78 65.20
N LYS A 19 24.25 -48.48 64.26
CA LYS A 19 24.13 -48.18 62.83
C LYS A 19 22.71 -48.39 62.30
N VAL A 20 22.03 -49.46 62.73
CA VAL A 20 20.63 -49.72 62.40
C VAL A 20 19.71 -48.66 63.01
N GLN A 21 19.97 -48.22 64.24
CA GLN A 21 19.20 -47.13 64.85
C GLN A 21 19.39 -45.79 64.12
N GLN A 22 20.61 -45.46 63.72
CA GLN A 22 20.89 -44.24 62.93
C GLN A 22 20.21 -44.29 61.57
N GLN A 23 20.21 -45.45 60.90
CA GLN A 23 19.51 -45.63 59.62
C GLN A 23 17.99 -45.51 59.80
N ALA A 24 17.41 -46.09 60.85
CA ALA A 24 15.98 -45.97 61.13
C ALA A 24 15.57 -44.52 61.45
N ALA A 25 16.38 -43.78 62.21
CA ALA A 25 16.15 -42.37 62.47
C ALA A 25 16.24 -41.51 61.20
N GLN A 26 17.21 -41.79 60.33
CA GLN A 26 17.36 -41.08 59.05
C GLN A 26 16.14 -41.31 58.13
N ILE A 27 15.66 -42.55 58.05
CA ILE A 27 14.46 -42.88 57.25
C ILE A 27 13.23 -42.14 57.79
N GLN A 28 13.07 -42.00 59.12
CA GLN A 28 11.97 -41.24 59.69
C GLN A 28 12.04 -39.74 59.37
N ILE A 29 13.24 -39.15 59.38
CA ILE A 29 13.47 -37.76 59.01
C ILE A 29 13.16 -37.54 57.51
N ASP A 30 13.59 -38.47 56.65
CA ASP A 30 13.34 -38.38 55.21
C ASP A 30 11.85 -38.55 54.85
N VAL A 31 11.13 -39.41 55.58
CA VAL A 31 9.66 -39.56 55.45
C VAL A 31 8.92 -38.32 55.95
N ALA A 32 9.36 -37.69 57.03
CA ALA A 32 8.78 -36.43 57.50
C ALA A 32 9.00 -35.29 56.49
N ASN A 33 10.23 -35.14 56.00
CA ASN A 33 10.59 -34.10 55.03
C ASN A 33 9.89 -34.26 53.68
N SER A 34 9.70 -35.50 53.20
CA SER A 34 8.96 -35.76 51.96
C SER A 34 7.46 -35.47 52.09
N ARG A 35 6.86 -35.73 53.26
CA ARG A 35 5.46 -35.41 53.54
C ARG A 35 5.21 -33.91 53.66
N GLU A 36 6.15 -33.16 54.24
CA GLU A 36 6.05 -31.69 54.28
C GLU A 36 6.17 -31.06 52.90
N LYS A 37 7.13 -31.53 52.08
CA LYS A 37 7.31 -31.05 50.69
C LYS A 37 6.09 -31.32 49.81
N SER A 38 5.47 -32.49 49.91
CA SER A 38 4.25 -32.79 49.14
C SER A 38 3.05 -31.94 49.57
N SER A 39 2.92 -31.67 50.88
CA SER A 39 1.87 -30.80 51.40
C SER A 39 2.08 -29.32 51.05
N ALA A 40 3.33 -28.86 50.98
CA ALA A 40 3.68 -27.50 50.58
C ALA A 40 3.46 -27.28 49.08
N GLY A 41 3.81 -28.26 48.24
CA GLY A 41 3.52 -28.23 46.80
C GLY A 41 2.03 -28.13 46.51
N ALA A 42 1.22 -28.96 47.16
CA ALA A 42 -0.24 -28.93 47.00
C ALA A 42 -0.89 -27.62 47.48
N LYS A 43 -0.33 -26.99 48.53
CA LYS A 43 -0.79 -25.67 49.00
C LYS A 43 -0.39 -24.54 48.04
N ALA A 44 0.82 -24.58 47.48
CA ALA A 44 1.30 -23.60 46.52
C ALA A 44 0.50 -23.65 45.21
N GLU A 45 0.15 -24.85 44.74
CA GLU A 45 -0.66 -25.03 43.53
C GLU A 45 -2.09 -24.49 43.71
N ARG A 46 -2.71 -24.73 44.87
CA ARG A 46 -4.04 -24.17 45.20
C ARG A 46 -4.04 -22.64 45.28
N LEU A 47 -3.01 -22.04 45.87
CA LEU A 47 -2.87 -20.58 45.93
C LEU A 47 -2.67 -19.96 44.55
N LYS A 48 -1.91 -20.63 43.67
CA LYS A 48 -1.70 -20.19 42.29
C LYS A 48 -3.00 -20.26 41.47
N ALA A 49 -3.76 -21.35 41.59
CA ALA A 49 -5.05 -21.51 40.91
C ALA A 49 -6.09 -20.47 41.38
N MET A 50 -6.10 -20.12 42.67
CA MET A 50 -7.00 -19.11 43.21
C MET A 50 -6.63 -17.70 42.72
N ALA A 51 -5.34 -17.36 42.66
CA ALA A 51 -4.86 -16.08 42.13
C ALA A 51 -5.14 -15.94 40.61
N GLU A 52 -5.06 -17.03 39.85
CA GLU A 52 -5.35 -17.04 38.42
C GLU A 52 -6.84 -16.91 38.12
N ALA A 53 -7.70 -17.54 38.95
CA ALA A 53 -9.15 -17.36 38.88
C ALA A 53 -9.58 -15.92 39.21
N GLU A 54 -8.99 -15.32 40.25
CA GLU A 54 -9.28 -13.93 40.63
C GLU A 54 -8.78 -12.93 39.56
N ALA A 55 -7.63 -13.21 38.93
CA ALA A 55 -7.13 -12.40 37.82
C ALA A 55 -7.99 -12.54 36.55
N ALA A 56 -8.52 -13.73 36.28
CA ALA A 56 -9.46 -13.95 35.16
C ALA A 56 -10.79 -13.23 35.41
N GLU A 57 -11.35 -13.33 36.62
CA GLU A 57 -12.58 -12.64 36.99
C GLU A 57 -12.40 -11.12 36.97
N ARG A 58 -11.25 -10.60 37.40
CA ARG A 58 -10.94 -9.17 37.31
C ARG A 58 -10.83 -8.71 35.85
N ARG A 59 -10.20 -9.50 34.97
CA ARG A 59 -10.13 -9.19 33.53
C ARG A 59 -11.51 -9.24 32.87
N GLU A 60 -12.37 -10.16 33.29
CA GLU A 60 -13.73 -10.28 32.77
C GLU A 60 -14.61 -9.14 33.26
N ARG A 61 -14.49 -8.73 34.53
CA ARG A 61 -15.12 -7.52 35.07
C ARG A 61 -14.59 -6.25 34.41
N GLU A 62 -13.29 -6.15 34.13
CA GLU A 62 -12.71 -5.02 33.39
C GLU A 62 -13.19 -4.97 31.94
N ARG A 63 -13.34 -6.12 31.26
CA ARG A 63 -13.96 -6.21 29.93
C ARG A 63 -15.45 -5.86 29.95
N ALA A 64 -16.20 -6.36 30.93
CA ALA A 64 -17.61 -6.04 31.11
C ALA A 64 -17.82 -4.56 31.48
N ALA A 65 -16.91 -3.97 32.25
CA ALA A 65 -16.90 -2.54 32.56
C ALA A 65 -16.49 -1.69 31.35
N GLN A 66 -15.59 -2.17 30.48
CA GLN A 66 -15.29 -1.51 29.20
C GLN A 66 -16.44 -1.61 28.20
N SER A 67 -17.22 -2.69 28.21
CA SER A 67 -18.41 -2.80 27.36
C SER A 67 -19.61 -2.02 27.88
N ASN A 68 -19.73 -1.81 29.20
CA ASN A 68 -20.83 -1.05 29.84
C ASN A 68 -20.45 0.37 30.27
N ALA A 69 -19.22 0.83 30.02
CA ALA A 69 -18.89 2.23 30.18
C ALA A 69 -19.72 3.05 29.17
N PRO A 70 -20.41 4.12 29.59
CA PRO A 70 -20.97 5.08 28.67
C PRO A 70 -19.85 5.55 27.74
N ARG A 71 -20.01 5.36 26.42
CA ARG A 71 -19.11 5.94 25.42
C ARG A 71 -19.11 7.46 25.65
N GLU A 72 -18.12 7.95 26.38
CA GLU A 72 -17.85 9.38 26.40
C GLU A 72 -17.61 9.81 24.95
N PRO A 73 -18.32 10.84 24.44
CA PRO A 73 -18.06 11.33 23.10
C PRO A 73 -16.57 11.70 23.03
N PRO A 74 -15.84 11.26 21.99
CA PRO A 74 -14.40 11.44 21.94
C PRO A 74 -14.03 12.91 22.10
N ARG A 75 -13.47 13.25 23.27
CA ARG A 75 -13.02 14.58 23.72
C ARG A 75 -11.76 15.04 22.99
N ASN A 76 -11.73 14.84 21.69
CA ASN A 76 -10.82 15.54 20.81
C ASN A 76 -11.70 16.10 19.69
N VAL A 77 -12.41 17.17 20.02
CA VAL A 77 -13.13 17.96 19.03
C VAL A 77 -12.04 18.57 18.16
N PRO A 78 -11.92 18.17 16.89
CA PRO A 78 -10.89 18.76 16.06
C PRO A 78 -11.21 20.24 15.89
N ASN A 79 -10.31 21.12 16.32
CA ASN A 79 -10.52 22.57 16.21
C ASN A 79 -10.48 23.04 14.74
N SER A 80 -9.95 22.24 13.82
CA SER A 80 -9.92 22.54 12.40
C SER A 80 -11.17 22.03 11.69
N ILE A 81 -11.79 22.90 10.88
CA ILE A 81 -12.95 22.59 10.04
C ILE A 81 -12.65 21.40 9.12
N LEU A 82 -11.43 21.28 8.60
CA LEU A 82 -11.01 20.17 7.74
C LEU A 82 -11.01 18.82 8.46
N MET A 83 -10.59 18.80 9.73
CA MET A 83 -10.62 17.58 10.53
C MET A 83 -12.04 17.19 10.93
N LYS A 84 -12.92 18.18 11.17
CA LYS A 84 -14.36 17.93 11.34
C LYS A 84 -14.95 17.32 10.06
N GLN A 85 -14.63 17.88 8.89
CA GLN A 85 -15.06 17.36 7.59
C GLN A 85 -14.58 15.92 7.38
N LYS A 86 -13.30 15.64 7.64
CA LYS A 86 -12.76 14.27 7.55
C LYS A 86 -13.49 13.31 8.47
N ARG A 87 -13.75 13.69 9.74
CA ARG A 87 -14.50 12.83 10.66
C ARG A 87 -15.93 12.55 10.19
N VAL A 88 -16.61 13.55 9.62
CA VAL A 88 -17.93 13.34 9.01
C VAL A 88 -17.82 12.33 7.87
N LEU A 89 -16.86 12.50 6.97
CA LEU A 89 -16.62 11.57 5.86
C LEU A 89 -16.28 10.15 6.32
N ASP A 90 -15.39 10.00 7.31
CA ASP A 90 -15.00 8.70 7.86
C ASP A 90 -16.22 7.99 8.49
N LEU A 91 -17.08 8.73 9.19
CA LEU A 91 -18.33 8.19 9.74
C LEU A 91 -19.29 7.76 8.64
N LEU A 92 -19.54 8.61 7.65
CA LEU A 92 -20.41 8.29 6.51
C LEU A 92 -19.87 7.10 5.68
N ASN A 93 -18.55 7.00 5.51
CA ASN A 93 -17.92 5.88 4.81
C ASN A 93 -18.06 4.57 5.60
N THR A 94 -17.90 4.61 6.93
CA THR A 94 -18.00 3.42 7.78
C THR A 94 -19.44 2.90 7.88
N THR A 95 -20.39 3.82 8.00
CA THR A 95 -21.80 3.48 8.25
C THR A 95 -22.61 3.29 6.98
N ARG A 96 -22.18 3.88 5.85
CA ARG A 96 -22.87 3.86 4.54
C ARG A 96 -24.35 4.24 4.61
N ALA A 97 -24.76 4.95 5.66
CA ALA A 97 -26.13 5.33 5.91
C ALA A 97 -26.36 6.83 5.66
N ASN A 98 -27.64 7.20 5.52
CA ASN A 98 -28.06 8.59 5.40
C ASN A 98 -28.20 9.17 6.80
N PHE A 99 -27.46 10.24 7.10
CA PHE A 99 -27.55 10.91 8.40
C PHE A 99 -28.20 12.28 8.28
N THR A 100 -29.06 12.59 9.24
CA THR A 100 -29.52 13.96 9.50
C THR A 100 -28.45 14.75 10.25
N VAL A 101 -28.54 16.08 10.19
CA VAL A 101 -27.65 17.00 10.95
C VAL A 101 -27.70 16.71 12.46
N ALA A 102 -28.87 16.32 12.98
CA ALA A 102 -29.07 15.97 14.38
C ALA A 102 -28.41 14.64 14.75
N GLU A 103 -28.50 13.62 13.90
CA GLU A 103 -27.83 12.33 14.12
C GLU A 103 -26.30 12.47 14.02
N LEU A 104 -25.80 13.27 13.07
CA LEU A 104 -24.38 13.60 12.99
C LEU A 104 -23.88 14.29 14.26
N HIS A 105 -24.66 15.23 14.80
CA HIS A 105 -24.31 15.89 16.07
C HIS A 105 -24.20 14.90 17.23
N ASN A 106 -25.13 13.94 17.30
CA ASN A 106 -25.15 12.93 18.36
C ASN A 106 -23.94 11.97 18.27
N GLU A 107 -23.59 11.51 17.07
CA GLU A 107 -22.49 10.56 16.86
C GLU A 107 -21.11 11.23 16.96
N LEU A 108 -20.97 12.46 16.45
CA LEU A 108 -19.67 13.14 16.36
C LEU A 108 -19.36 14.04 17.56
N GLY A 109 -20.38 14.40 18.36
CA GLY A 109 -20.25 15.28 19.51
C GLY A 109 -19.94 16.75 19.16
N PHE A 110 -20.08 17.14 17.88
CA PHE A 110 -19.97 18.54 17.43
C PHE A 110 -21.11 18.90 16.48
N SER A 111 -21.47 20.19 16.45
CA SER A 111 -22.52 20.69 15.55
C SER A 111 -22.02 20.75 14.12
N CYS A 112 -22.67 19.97 13.24
CA CYS A 112 -22.51 20.10 11.79
C CYS A 112 -23.34 21.25 11.20
N SER A 113 -23.97 22.07 12.06
CA SER A 113 -24.79 23.21 11.65
C SER A 113 -23.98 24.49 11.39
N ASP A 114 -22.65 24.43 11.56
CA ASP A 114 -21.72 25.51 11.19
C ASP A 114 -21.82 25.77 9.67
N PRO A 115 -22.17 26.98 9.20
CA PRO A 115 -22.36 27.26 7.78
C PRO A 115 -21.13 26.96 6.91
N GLU A 116 -19.93 27.23 7.41
CA GLU A 116 -18.67 26.97 6.70
C GLU A 116 -18.41 25.47 6.52
N LEU A 117 -18.70 24.67 7.56
CA LEU A 117 -18.55 23.22 7.47
C LEU A 117 -19.60 22.63 6.53
N TRP A 118 -20.84 23.11 6.60
CA TRP A 118 -21.90 22.70 5.70
C TRP A 118 -21.52 22.99 4.24
N ASP A 119 -21.01 24.19 3.96
CA ASP A 119 -20.57 24.58 2.61
C ASP A 119 -19.39 23.72 2.11
N MET A 120 -18.44 23.38 2.98
CA MET A 120 -17.36 22.45 2.60
C MET A 120 -17.86 21.01 2.37
N LEU A 121 -18.89 20.58 3.08
CA LEU A 121 -19.51 19.26 2.88
C LEU A 121 -20.33 19.23 1.59
N THR A 122 -21.06 20.30 1.27
CA THR A 122 -21.87 20.39 0.04
C THR A 122 -21.01 20.47 -1.22
N HIS A 123 -19.85 21.12 -1.16
CA HIS A 123 -18.90 21.19 -2.27
C HIS A 123 -18.07 19.92 -2.46
N ASN A 124 -18.13 18.95 -1.52
CA ASN A 124 -17.30 17.74 -1.62
C ASN A 124 -17.92 16.73 -2.59
N PRO A 125 -17.18 16.24 -3.61
CA PRO A 125 -17.70 15.28 -4.59
C PRO A 125 -18.07 13.91 -4.00
N LYS A 126 -17.56 13.56 -2.82
CA LYS A 126 -17.86 12.31 -2.10
C LYS A 126 -19.12 12.38 -1.24
N ILE A 127 -19.84 13.49 -1.28
CA ILE A 127 -21.05 13.69 -0.49
C ILE A 127 -22.24 13.88 -1.42
N GLN A 128 -23.30 13.13 -1.14
CA GLN A 128 -24.61 13.33 -1.76
C GLN A 128 -25.58 13.85 -0.71
N GLN A 129 -26.19 15.00 -1.02
CA GLN A 129 -27.28 15.55 -0.24
C GLN A 129 -28.59 14.87 -0.63
N GLY A 130 -29.27 14.31 0.35
CA GLY A 130 -30.62 13.81 0.24
C GLY A 130 -31.59 14.71 1.01
N VAL A 131 -32.88 14.49 0.79
CA VAL A 131 -33.93 15.04 1.64
C VAL A 131 -34.64 13.85 2.25
N HIS A 132 -34.62 13.75 3.58
CA HIS A 132 -35.34 12.68 4.25
C HIS A 132 -36.72 13.20 4.63
N GLU A 133 -37.75 12.59 4.06
CA GLU A 133 -39.12 12.87 4.42
C GLU A 133 -39.43 12.14 5.74
N ARG A 134 -39.19 12.82 6.86
CA ARG A 134 -39.86 12.44 8.13
C ARG A 134 -41.15 13.23 8.19
N ARG A 135 -42.24 12.53 8.55
CA ARG A 135 -43.67 12.90 8.72
C ARG A 135 -44.08 14.37 8.98
N THR A 136 -43.18 15.31 9.27
CA THR A 136 -43.52 16.71 9.56
C THR A 136 -42.43 17.74 9.19
N ARG A 137 -41.24 17.35 8.69
CA ARG A 137 -40.20 18.29 8.22
C ARG A 137 -39.31 17.67 7.14
N MET A 138 -38.96 18.48 6.14
CA MET A 138 -37.92 18.19 5.16
C MET A 138 -36.57 18.48 5.82
N GLU A 139 -35.86 17.46 6.26
CA GLU A 139 -34.52 17.61 6.81
C GLU A 139 -33.46 17.24 5.76
N PRO A 140 -32.45 18.09 5.56
CA PRO A 140 -31.34 17.74 4.69
C PRO A 140 -30.57 16.57 5.31
N THR A 141 -30.40 15.51 4.53
CA THR A 141 -29.57 14.37 4.90
C THR A 141 -28.31 14.36 4.07
N ILE A 142 -27.24 13.85 4.67
CA ILE A 142 -25.96 13.68 4.03
C ILE A 142 -25.70 12.17 3.92
N SER A 143 -25.30 11.74 2.73
CA SER A 143 -24.95 10.37 2.41
C SER A 143 -23.58 10.32 1.72
N TYR A 144 -22.84 9.23 1.90
CA TYR A 144 -21.58 9.02 1.20
C TYR A 144 -21.84 8.65 -0.26
N LYS A 145 -21.18 9.33 -1.19
CA LYS A 145 -21.26 9.04 -2.62
C LYS A 145 -19.94 8.39 -3.07
N PRO A 146 -19.92 7.07 -3.30
CA PRO A 146 -18.75 6.42 -3.88
C PRO A 146 -18.54 6.89 -5.33
N LYS A 147 -17.30 6.75 -5.83
CA LYS A 147 -16.97 7.14 -7.21
C LYS A 147 -17.74 6.30 -8.24
N HIS A 148 -17.92 5.03 -7.94
CA HIS A 148 -18.73 4.09 -8.70
C HIS A 148 -19.85 3.57 -7.81
N VAL A 149 -21.09 3.63 -8.32
CA VAL A 149 -22.27 3.18 -7.60
C VAL A 149 -22.62 1.78 -8.11
N PHE A 150 -22.30 0.76 -7.31
CA PHE A 150 -22.70 -0.63 -7.51
C PHE A 150 -22.71 -1.34 -6.16
N GLU A 151 -23.54 -2.38 -6.03
CA GLU A 151 -23.77 -3.07 -4.74
C GLU A 151 -23.35 -4.54 -4.76
N GLY A 152 -22.82 -5.05 -5.88
CA GLY A 152 -22.43 -6.45 -5.95
C GLY A 152 -21.36 -6.81 -6.97
N LYS A 153 -20.81 -8.02 -6.78
CA LYS A 153 -19.77 -8.66 -7.60
C LYS A 153 -20.08 -8.65 -9.10
N ARG A 154 -21.33 -8.88 -9.49
CA ARG A 154 -21.74 -8.92 -10.91
C ARG A 154 -21.63 -7.54 -11.57
N GLU A 155 -22.07 -6.50 -10.87
CA GLU A 155 -22.00 -5.11 -11.34
C GLU A 155 -20.56 -4.60 -11.36
N MET A 156 -19.72 -5.08 -10.42
CA MET A 156 -18.28 -4.84 -10.43
C MET A 156 -17.62 -5.40 -11.70
N LEU A 157 -17.93 -6.64 -12.08
CA LEU A 157 -17.43 -7.24 -13.32
C LEU A 157 -17.91 -6.46 -14.54
N GLU A 158 -19.19 -6.09 -14.60
CA GLU A 158 -19.73 -5.27 -15.70
C GLU A 158 -19.01 -3.92 -15.83
N LEU A 159 -18.65 -3.29 -14.71
CA LEU A 159 -17.90 -2.03 -14.70
C LEU A 159 -16.48 -2.21 -15.26
N VAL A 160 -15.77 -3.24 -14.82
CA VAL A 160 -14.40 -3.53 -15.28
C VAL A 160 -14.39 -3.88 -16.77
N THR A 161 -15.34 -4.69 -17.24
CA THR A 161 -15.47 -5.04 -18.67
C THR A 161 -15.84 -3.83 -19.54
N LYS A 162 -16.59 -2.86 -19.00
CA LYS A 162 -16.95 -1.64 -19.72
C LYS A 162 -15.77 -0.66 -19.85
N MET A 163 -14.79 -0.74 -18.95
CA MET A 163 -13.66 0.19 -18.87
C MET A 163 -12.37 -0.52 -19.32
N PRO A 164 -12.03 -0.51 -20.62
CA PRO A 164 -10.84 -1.18 -21.13
C PRO A 164 -9.53 -0.60 -20.61
N ASP A 165 -9.55 0.67 -20.15
CA ASP A 165 -8.38 1.35 -19.59
C ASP A 165 -8.02 0.87 -18.16
N GLY A 166 -8.86 -0.01 -17.58
CA GLY A 166 -8.71 -0.52 -16.23
C GLY A 166 -9.30 0.41 -15.17
N VAL A 167 -9.54 -0.15 -13.99
CA VAL A 167 -10.13 0.56 -12.84
C VAL A 167 -9.26 0.36 -11.60
N LEU A 168 -9.04 1.42 -10.83
CA LEU A 168 -8.27 1.32 -9.58
C LEU A 168 -9.03 0.48 -8.55
N MET A 169 -8.33 -0.44 -7.88
CA MET A 169 -8.91 -1.27 -6.82
C MET A 169 -9.47 -0.43 -5.68
N ASP A 170 -8.82 0.68 -5.33
CA ASP A 170 -9.29 1.60 -4.28
C ASP A 170 -10.63 2.26 -4.65
N ASP A 171 -10.85 2.56 -5.94
CA ASP A 171 -12.12 3.14 -6.40
C ASP A 171 -13.26 2.11 -6.39
N VAL A 172 -12.94 0.83 -6.62
CA VAL A 172 -13.89 -0.28 -6.63
C VAL A 172 -14.24 -0.71 -5.21
N THR A 173 -13.23 -0.81 -4.33
CA THR A 173 -13.41 -1.17 -2.92
C THR A 173 -14.13 -0.09 -2.13
N ASP A 174 -14.10 1.16 -2.59
CA ASP A 174 -14.88 2.26 -2.05
C ASP A 174 -16.39 2.16 -2.37
N ALA A 175 -16.85 1.28 -3.26
CA ALA A 175 -18.27 1.20 -3.62
C ALA A 175 -19.15 0.65 -2.48
N TYR A 176 -18.79 -0.51 -1.90
CA TYR A 176 -19.58 -1.16 -0.85
C TYR A 176 -18.72 -1.99 0.12
N THR A 177 -19.29 -2.30 1.29
CA THR A 177 -18.63 -3.11 2.31
C THR A 177 -18.56 -4.57 1.86
N GLY A 178 -17.34 -5.11 1.71
CA GLY A 178 -17.12 -6.48 1.19
C GLY A 178 -16.62 -6.52 -0.26
N ALA A 179 -16.50 -5.37 -0.92
CA ALA A 179 -15.94 -5.28 -2.27
C ALA A 179 -14.51 -5.82 -2.37
N VAL A 180 -13.73 -5.79 -1.28
CA VAL A 180 -12.39 -6.39 -1.23
C VAL A 180 -12.45 -7.92 -1.43
N ASP A 181 -13.33 -8.59 -0.70
CA ASP A 181 -13.49 -10.05 -0.77
C ASP A 181 -14.01 -10.47 -2.15
N ASP A 182 -14.95 -9.69 -2.70
CA ASP A 182 -15.48 -9.92 -4.04
C ASP A 182 -14.43 -9.66 -5.14
N CYS A 183 -13.58 -8.64 -4.99
CA CYS A 183 -12.43 -8.42 -5.87
C CYS A 183 -11.48 -9.62 -5.85
N GLU A 184 -11.11 -10.10 -4.67
CA GLU A 184 -10.24 -11.27 -4.53
C GLU A 184 -10.88 -12.53 -5.13
N ALA A 185 -12.19 -12.71 -4.96
CA ALA A 185 -12.93 -13.81 -5.58
C ALA A 185 -12.92 -13.72 -7.12
N LEU A 186 -13.08 -12.53 -7.70
CA LEU A 186 -13.00 -12.33 -9.16
C LEU A 186 -11.61 -12.57 -9.73
N ILE A 187 -10.57 -12.22 -8.98
CA ILE A 187 -9.17 -12.51 -9.34
C ILE A 187 -8.91 -14.02 -9.26
N ALA A 188 -9.38 -14.68 -8.21
CA ALA A 188 -9.24 -16.13 -8.05
C ALA A 188 -10.01 -16.93 -9.10
N GLU A 189 -11.14 -16.40 -9.58
CA GLU A 189 -11.91 -16.94 -10.70
C GLU A 189 -11.26 -16.69 -12.07
N GLY A 190 -10.21 -15.87 -12.15
CA GLY A 190 -9.54 -15.54 -13.42
C GLY A 190 -10.35 -14.60 -14.32
N LEU A 191 -11.45 -14.03 -13.83
CA LEU A 191 -12.32 -13.12 -14.61
C LEU A 191 -11.77 -11.69 -14.66
N VAL A 192 -10.90 -11.32 -13.70
CA VAL A 192 -10.27 -9.99 -13.61
C VAL A 192 -8.77 -10.15 -13.39
N LEU A 193 -7.97 -9.44 -14.18
CA LEU A 193 -6.52 -9.35 -14.02
C LEU A 193 -6.18 -8.16 -13.11
N MET A 194 -5.38 -8.41 -12.08
CA MET A 194 -4.86 -7.35 -11.22
C MET A 194 -3.40 -7.07 -11.57
N LEU A 195 -3.11 -5.84 -11.99
CA LEU A 195 -1.75 -5.34 -12.16
C LEU A 195 -1.40 -4.41 -11.00
N THR A 196 -0.26 -4.67 -10.35
CA THR A 196 0.30 -3.76 -9.35
C THR A 196 1.37 -2.90 -9.99
N ASN A 197 1.19 -1.58 -9.96
CA ASN A 197 2.23 -0.67 -10.42
C ASN A 197 3.41 -0.70 -9.41
N ALA A 198 4.62 -0.98 -9.90
CA ALA A 198 5.81 -1.08 -9.06
C ALA A 198 6.19 0.25 -8.38
N GLU A 199 5.86 1.39 -9.00
CA GLU A 199 6.22 2.72 -8.50
C GLU A 199 5.18 3.27 -7.52
N THR A 200 3.90 3.24 -7.89
CA THR A 200 2.82 3.80 -7.06
C THR A 200 2.23 2.80 -6.07
N ARG A 201 2.54 1.50 -6.22
CA ARG A 201 1.90 0.38 -5.48
C ARG A 201 0.38 0.33 -5.63
N GLU A 202 -0.16 1.09 -6.57
CA GLU A 202 -1.58 1.08 -6.89
C GLU A 202 -1.91 -0.20 -7.64
N ARG A 203 -3.05 -0.79 -7.27
CA ARG A 203 -3.57 -1.99 -7.90
C ARG A 203 -4.64 -1.57 -8.90
N VAL A 204 -4.45 -1.95 -10.16
CA VAL A 204 -5.38 -1.67 -11.27
C VAL A 204 -5.98 -2.99 -11.73
N LEU A 205 -7.29 -3.01 -11.86
CA LEU A 205 -8.09 -4.14 -12.32
C LEU A 205 -8.37 -3.97 -13.82
N TYR A 206 -8.08 -5.01 -14.60
CA TYR A 206 -8.33 -5.09 -16.03
C TYR A 206 -9.27 -6.27 -16.33
N PRO A 207 -10.13 -6.13 -17.36
CA PRO A 207 -10.93 -7.25 -17.82
C PRO A 207 -10.04 -8.33 -18.45
N VAL A 208 -10.36 -9.59 -18.20
CA VAL A 208 -9.71 -10.72 -18.89
C VAL A 208 -10.45 -10.99 -20.17
N ASP A 209 -9.73 -10.89 -21.28
CA ASP A 209 -10.21 -11.31 -22.58
C ASP A 209 -9.77 -12.76 -22.83
N GLU A 210 -10.71 -13.70 -22.80
CA GLU A 210 -10.48 -15.13 -23.10
C GLU A 210 -9.74 -15.37 -24.42
N ARG A 211 -9.81 -14.41 -25.36
CA ARG A 211 -9.11 -14.48 -26.66
C ARG A 211 -7.60 -14.48 -26.53
N TYR A 212 -7.06 -13.96 -25.44
CA TYR A 212 -5.62 -13.86 -25.20
C TYR A 212 -5.14 -14.91 -24.19
N GLU A 213 -6.03 -15.74 -23.66
CA GLU A 213 -5.65 -16.82 -22.76
C GLU A 213 -5.05 -17.98 -23.56
N CYS A 214 -3.76 -18.21 -23.34
CA CYS A 214 -3.02 -19.30 -23.96
C CYS A 214 -2.37 -20.10 -22.83
N GLU A 215 -2.77 -21.36 -22.71
CA GLU A 215 -2.10 -22.31 -21.81
C GLU A 215 -0.71 -22.59 -22.39
N VAL A 216 0.32 -22.16 -21.67
CA VAL A 216 1.72 -22.42 -22.01
C VAL A 216 2.34 -23.18 -20.85
N ASP A 217 2.94 -24.34 -21.15
CA ASP A 217 3.64 -25.14 -20.15
C ASP A 217 4.84 -24.38 -19.58
N ASP A 218 5.12 -24.54 -18.29
CA ASP A 218 6.25 -23.91 -17.60
C ASP A 218 7.59 -24.21 -18.29
N ASP A 219 7.75 -25.44 -18.82
CA ASP A 219 8.93 -25.85 -19.58
C ASP A 219 9.08 -25.06 -20.90
N MET A 220 7.98 -24.75 -21.58
CA MET A 220 7.98 -23.95 -22.80
C MET A 220 8.29 -22.47 -22.48
N ALA A 221 7.75 -21.94 -21.39
CA ALA A 221 8.07 -20.59 -20.92
C ALA A 221 9.56 -20.47 -20.55
N ALA A 222 10.11 -21.47 -19.84
CA ALA A 222 11.53 -21.52 -19.50
C ALA A 222 12.43 -21.56 -20.75
N LEU A 223 12.07 -22.37 -21.76
CA LEU A 223 12.77 -22.41 -23.03
C LEU A 223 12.70 -21.08 -23.78
N PHE A 224 11.54 -20.41 -23.76
CA PHE A 224 11.38 -19.10 -24.38
C PHE A 224 12.27 -18.04 -23.73
N HIS A 225 12.33 -17.99 -22.41
CA HIS A 225 13.19 -17.06 -21.67
C HIS A 225 14.68 -17.40 -21.73
N ALA A 226 15.02 -18.68 -21.96
CA ALA A 226 16.41 -19.12 -22.10
C ALA A 226 17.05 -18.69 -23.42
N VAL A 227 16.26 -18.29 -24.43
CA VAL A 227 16.78 -17.82 -25.72
C VAL A 227 17.30 -16.39 -25.54
N PRO A 228 18.62 -16.14 -25.63
CA PRO A 228 19.14 -14.78 -25.58
C PRO A 228 18.77 -14.06 -26.88
N ILE A 229 18.06 -12.94 -26.78
CA ILE A 229 17.79 -12.05 -27.90
C ILE A 229 18.98 -11.07 -27.98
N PRO A 230 19.74 -11.05 -29.10
CA PRO A 230 20.82 -10.09 -29.30
C PRO A 230 20.35 -8.63 -29.12
N GLU A 231 21.09 -7.85 -28.34
CA GLU A 231 20.79 -6.42 -28.11
C GLU A 231 20.99 -5.56 -29.36
N HIS A 232 21.88 -6.00 -30.25
CA HIS A 232 22.21 -5.26 -31.46
C HIS A 232 21.43 -5.77 -32.68
N ASP A 233 20.73 -4.84 -33.31
CA ASP A 233 19.94 -5.05 -34.53
C ASP A 233 20.69 -5.78 -35.66
N ASN A 234 21.98 -5.48 -35.84
CA ASN A 234 22.81 -6.10 -36.88
C ASN A 234 23.09 -7.57 -36.60
N GLU A 235 23.26 -7.93 -35.32
CA GLU A 235 23.50 -9.30 -34.88
C GLU A 235 22.21 -10.12 -34.92
N PHE A 236 21.08 -9.48 -34.58
CA PHE A 236 19.75 -10.05 -34.76
C PHE A 236 19.45 -10.35 -36.23
N ASP A 237 19.74 -9.41 -37.15
CA ASP A 237 19.56 -9.62 -38.60
C ASP A 237 20.48 -10.71 -39.15
N ALA A 238 21.71 -10.83 -38.63
CA ALA A 238 22.63 -11.90 -39.00
C ALA A 238 22.14 -13.27 -38.48
N ALA A 239 21.61 -13.32 -37.24
CA ALA A 239 21.02 -14.52 -36.67
C ALA A 239 19.75 -14.96 -37.41
N LEU A 240 18.87 -14.02 -37.77
CA LEU A 240 17.68 -14.27 -38.58
C LEU A 240 18.04 -14.81 -39.97
N ARG A 241 19.02 -14.19 -40.65
CA ARG A 241 19.50 -14.67 -41.96
C ARG A 241 20.15 -16.04 -41.86
N LYS A 242 20.87 -16.34 -40.77
CA LYS A 242 21.42 -17.66 -40.51
C LYS A 242 20.33 -18.71 -40.27
N ALA A 243 19.21 -18.30 -39.66
CA ALA A 243 18.00 -19.11 -39.49
C ALA A 243 17.13 -19.20 -40.77
N GLY A 244 17.51 -18.51 -41.86
CA GLY A 244 16.80 -18.54 -43.14
C GLY A 244 15.59 -17.60 -43.21
N HIS A 245 15.41 -16.72 -42.24
CA HIS A 245 14.37 -15.70 -42.25
C HIS A 245 14.91 -14.39 -42.82
N GLU A 246 14.18 -13.79 -43.75
CA GLU A 246 14.52 -12.47 -44.28
C GLU A 246 14.15 -11.40 -43.22
N PRO A 247 15.10 -10.55 -42.79
CA PRO A 247 14.80 -9.50 -41.83
C PRO A 247 13.69 -8.59 -42.35
N ALA A 248 12.71 -8.28 -41.50
CA ALA A 248 11.64 -7.38 -41.87
C ALA A 248 12.23 -6.02 -42.31
N PRO A 249 11.74 -5.42 -43.41
CA PRO A 249 12.22 -4.13 -43.87
C PRO A 249 11.88 -3.07 -42.82
N ARG A 250 12.90 -2.64 -42.07
CA ARG A 250 12.74 -1.57 -41.08
C ARG A 250 12.30 -0.31 -41.81
N ARG A 251 11.16 0.27 -41.41
CA ARG A 251 10.81 1.64 -41.83
C ARG A 251 11.97 2.51 -41.38
N ALA A 252 12.76 3.00 -42.34
CA ALA A 252 13.87 3.89 -42.03
C ALA A 252 13.36 4.97 -41.07
N ALA A 253 13.87 4.95 -39.83
CA ALA A 253 13.59 6.00 -38.88
C ALA A 253 13.89 7.32 -39.61
N ARG A 254 12.88 8.20 -39.69
CA ARG A 254 13.22 9.60 -40.03
C ARG A 254 14.23 10.00 -38.97
N PRO A 255 15.40 10.53 -39.35
CA PRO A 255 16.33 11.05 -38.37
C PRO A 255 15.67 12.26 -37.72
N THR A 256 14.93 12.03 -36.62
CA THR A 256 14.81 13.01 -35.54
C THR A 256 16.23 13.19 -35.06
N GLY A 257 16.80 14.38 -35.28
CA GLY A 257 18.23 14.66 -35.15
C GLY A 257 18.74 14.66 -33.72
N HIS A 258 18.45 13.62 -32.95
CA HIS A 258 18.85 13.44 -31.57
C HIS A 258 19.66 12.16 -31.32
N ASP A 259 19.55 11.13 -32.17
CA ASP A 259 20.21 9.84 -31.95
C ASP A 259 21.31 9.55 -32.97
N SER A 260 22.39 10.32 -32.99
CA SER A 260 23.54 10.00 -33.85
C SER A 260 24.88 10.49 -33.32
N ASP A 261 25.27 10.13 -32.09
CA ASP A 261 26.66 10.37 -31.66
C ASP A 261 27.37 9.21 -30.94
N GLU A 262 26.76 8.04 -30.72
CA GLU A 262 27.52 6.90 -30.17
C GLU A 262 27.34 5.62 -30.99
N GLU A 263 28.52 5.08 -31.35
CA GLU A 263 28.82 3.77 -31.95
C GLU A 263 28.46 3.50 -33.42
N GLY A 264 29.52 3.33 -34.23
CA GLY A 264 29.46 2.50 -35.44
C GLY A 264 29.71 3.17 -36.78
N GLY A 265 30.88 3.78 -36.95
CA GLY A 265 31.66 3.76 -38.21
C GLY A 265 30.93 4.00 -39.54
N GLY A 266 30.77 5.26 -39.93
CA GLY A 266 30.45 5.61 -41.32
C GLY A 266 30.44 7.11 -41.59
N ARG A 267 31.60 7.71 -41.90
CA ARG A 267 31.68 9.10 -42.39
C ARG A 267 30.94 9.24 -43.74
N LYS A 268 29.62 9.44 -43.72
CA LYS A 268 28.87 9.86 -44.91
C LYS A 268 28.95 11.39 -45.02
N ARG A 269 29.72 11.83 -46.03
CA ARG A 269 29.90 13.24 -46.42
C ARG A 269 28.55 13.98 -46.39
N ALA A 270 28.47 15.02 -45.57
CA ALA A 270 27.32 15.92 -45.55
C ALA A 270 27.09 16.49 -46.96
N LYS A 271 25.96 16.16 -47.58
CA LYS A 271 25.55 16.81 -48.82
C LYS A 271 25.25 18.27 -48.49
N ALA A 272 26.02 19.19 -49.07
CA ALA A 272 25.79 20.63 -48.92
C ALA A 272 24.37 20.98 -49.34
N LYS A 273 23.52 21.37 -48.38
CA LYS A 273 22.17 21.88 -48.67
C LYS A 273 22.32 23.17 -49.49
N LYS A 274 21.78 23.19 -50.70
CA LYS A 274 21.70 24.40 -51.54
C LYS A 274 20.84 25.43 -50.79
N LYS A 275 21.45 26.52 -50.31
CA LYS A 275 20.73 27.63 -49.66
C LYS A 275 19.70 28.18 -50.65
N ARG A 276 18.41 27.99 -50.37
CA ARG A 276 17.33 28.67 -51.11
C ARG A 276 17.40 30.15 -50.78
N LYS A 277 17.40 31.03 -51.80
CA LYS A 277 17.26 32.48 -51.60
C LYS A 277 15.93 32.76 -50.89
N VAL A 278 16.00 33.47 -49.77
CA VAL A 278 14.83 33.89 -49.01
C VAL A 278 14.03 34.85 -49.88
N ASN A 279 12.76 34.54 -50.15
CA ASN A 279 11.88 35.40 -50.92
C ASN A 279 11.15 36.35 -49.96
N PHE A 280 11.71 37.55 -49.77
CA PHE A 280 11.20 38.56 -48.83
C PHE A 280 9.83 39.13 -49.22
N GLU A 281 9.39 38.95 -50.48
CA GLU A 281 8.12 39.48 -51.01
C GLU A 281 6.87 38.75 -50.49
N ARG A 282 7.02 37.52 -49.97
CA ARG A 282 5.91 36.72 -49.42
C ARG A 282 5.88 36.66 -47.89
N MET A 283 6.84 37.26 -47.21
CA MET A 283 6.83 37.39 -45.74
C MET A 283 5.94 38.57 -45.36
N LYS A 284 4.64 38.32 -45.19
CA LYS A 284 3.73 39.27 -44.56
C LYS A 284 4.17 39.44 -43.10
N VAL A 285 4.89 40.52 -42.81
CA VAL A 285 5.19 40.95 -41.44
C VAL A 285 3.89 41.42 -40.81
N THR A 286 3.32 40.61 -39.92
CA THR A 286 2.03 40.90 -39.28
C THR A 286 2.14 41.89 -38.13
N ASN A 287 3.32 42.43 -37.81
CA ASN A 287 3.52 43.36 -36.69
C ASN A 287 3.68 44.82 -37.15
N ALA A 288 2.89 45.25 -38.14
CA ALA A 288 2.89 46.63 -38.65
C ALA A 288 2.19 47.65 -37.73
N HIS A 289 1.55 47.19 -36.65
CA HIS A 289 0.73 48.02 -35.75
C HIS A 289 1.35 48.21 -34.35
N LEU A 290 2.60 47.80 -34.14
CA LEU A 290 3.33 47.98 -32.87
C LEU A 290 4.66 48.73 -33.10
N PRO A 291 4.62 50.05 -33.38
CA PRO A 291 5.82 50.84 -33.64
C PRO A 291 6.72 51.02 -32.39
N GLU A 292 6.19 50.77 -31.19
CA GLU A 292 6.93 50.85 -29.92
C GLU A 292 8.04 49.79 -29.80
N LEU A 293 7.94 48.66 -30.50
CA LEU A 293 8.93 47.58 -30.45
C LEU A 293 10.26 47.91 -31.17
N PHE A 294 10.27 48.95 -32.02
CA PHE A 294 11.45 49.30 -32.84
C PHE A 294 12.18 50.55 -32.35
N LYS A 295 11.62 51.31 -31.40
CA LYS A 295 12.26 52.52 -30.83
C LYS A 295 13.50 52.22 -29.98
N GLY A 296 13.70 50.96 -29.54
CA GLY A 296 14.87 50.54 -28.75
C GLY A 296 16.11 50.14 -29.57
N LEU A 297 15.98 49.98 -30.90
CA LEU A 297 17.06 49.47 -31.75
C LEU A 297 17.90 50.57 -32.43
N GLU A 298 17.41 51.81 -32.50
CA GLU A 298 18.14 52.93 -33.11
C GLU A 298 19.29 53.45 -32.22
N ASN A 299 19.26 53.15 -30.92
CA ASN A 299 20.32 53.55 -29.97
C ASN A 299 21.49 52.56 -29.87
N ILE A 300 21.39 51.37 -30.48
CA ILE A 300 22.43 50.32 -30.38
C ILE A 300 23.45 50.43 -31.54
N THR A 301 23.05 50.97 -32.70
CA THR A 301 23.94 51.11 -33.86
C THR A 301 24.89 52.30 -33.81
N ALA A 302 24.79 53.17 -32.80
CA ALA A 302 25.69 54.31 -32.61
C ALA A 302 26.88 54.04 -31.67
N LEU A 303 26.95 52.85 -31.05
CA LEU A 303 27.97 52.49 -30.05
C LEU A 303 29.08 51.55 -30.55
N ASP A 304 29.00 51.08 -31.80
CA ASP A 304 29.96 50.08 -32.35
C ASP A 304 30.93 50.65 -33.40
N GLN A 305 31.00 51.97 -33.57
CA GLN A 305 31.91 52.63 -34.52
C GLN A 305 33.14 53.31 -33.88
N HIS A 306 33.33 53.17 -32.56
CA HIS A 306 34.51 53.69 -31.87
C HIS A 306 35.09 52.64 -30.91
N GLY A 307 35.72 51.60 -31.45
CA GLY A 307 36.39 50.59 -30.64
C GLY A 307 37.35 49.71 -31.44
N ALA A 308 38.64 49.96 -31.29
CA ALA A 308 39.75 49.04 -31.56
C ALA A 308 40.16 48.81 -33.03
N SER A 309 40.88 49.80 -33.55
CA SER A 309 42.20 49.56 -34.14
C SER A 309 43.06 48.68 -33.21
N SER A 310 43.65 47.59 -33.75
CA SER A 310 44.99 47.04 -33.43
C SER A 310 45.04 45.50 -33.52
N HIS A 311 46.15 45.02 -34.12
CA HIS A 311 46.76 43.67 -34.04
C HIS A 311 46.36 42.53 -34.99
N LYS A 312 47.14 42.38 -36.08
CA LYS A 312 48.21 41.36 -36.34
C LYS A 312 48.38 41.20 -37.87
N ALA A 313 49.52 41.53 -38.48
CA ALA A 313 50.83 40.87 -38.45
C ALA A 313 50.82 39.41 -38.96
N LYS A 314 50.95 39.23 -40.28
CA LYS A 314 52.14 38.67 -40.97
C LYS A 314 51.92 38.69 -42.47
#